data_AF-A0A0K3B0K3-F1
#
_entry.id   AF-A0A0K3B0K3-F1
#
_cell.length_a   1.000
_cell.length_b   1.000
_cell.length_c   1.000
_cell.angle_alpha   90.00
_cell.angle_beta   90.00
_cell.angle_gamma   90.00
#
_symmetry.space_group_name_H-M   'P 1'
#
loop_
_entity.id
_entity.type
_entity.pdbx_description
1 polymer ?
#
loop_
_entity_poly.entity_id
_entity_poly.type
_entity_poly.pdbx_seq_one_letter_code
_entity_poly.pdbx_strand_id
1 'polypeptide(L)'
;MTMSEIEYEEVPVVDTEWDELAVPGVPTPTSAILRWERVPLNARWLPNGPARPNPDYVESHSWRGHRRPANRLELLVSYYRSRWITHEIFLQHVLDCEVYLPAESGGQEDAVTVPVAGSLDKVRSLYSRVVRTQLKVWRRTANPRHSVLITVGVKLSNVSISTEELFGTQALDTPEIEPTELVLPELEPDVSCGDLNRAAREARADGWGFSVSEARAYGQAAHIWRSNLELRRAGRPETWPEDPRSVGLIERYDKDGSLRPRPWNFGKFSEQAPYSVFSAFAMSGAYVGFALGEALGLLAETGQHPDGVPLHWGDLTHRMLAQSVAVLRCFYDYEGDVPTSLPVDGEPSWLTAVLGDELPPLTEPAGLLTAALPATSACNGRVGADANFGVHVAWSLCRAAGDHDASSSIGTLVEVQYKMMHHEFRWPVRVPLEGLAGSEESPDAMAQTILDMRTDRGADDEDQLNSLGDGRSAESVLSRALLAAAKRDYDPATALLLAVSHSGNRPLTGAITGALLGARHGTAGLPATWVATLDRLGIVENMAEDMYTNFATHGIWREDQEDREKWRQRYWPTRPVIDR
;
A
#
# COMPACT_ATOMS: atom_id res chain seq x y z
N MET A 1 1.66 25.35 57.70
CA MET A 1 2.31 25.10 56.40
C MET A 1 1.23 25.19 55.34
N THR A 2 1.11 26.34 54.70
CA THR A 2 0.25 26.55 53.53
C THR A 2 0.80 25.71 52.38
N MET A 3 -0.03 24.86 51.76
CA MET A 3 0.32 24.20 50.50
C MET A 3 0.65 25.30 49.48
N SER A 4 1.92 25.43 49.10
CA SER A 4 2.31 26.29 47.98
C SER A 4 1.53 25.82 46.75
N GLU A 5 0.79 26.73 46.13
CA GLU A 5 0.07 26.49 44.89
C GLU A 5 1.08 25.99 43.84
N ILE A 6 0.82 24.82 43.25
CA ILE A 6 1.70 24.26 42.23
C ILE A 6 1.53 25.12 40.99
N GLU A 7 2.54 25.93 40.66
CA GLU A 7 2.60 26.68 39.41
C GLU A 7 2.91 25.73 38.25
N TYR A 8 2.18 25.90 37.14
CA TYR A 8 2.35 25.11 35.92
C TYR A 8 2.78 26.02 34.77
N GLU A 9 3.67 25.51 33.94
CA GLU A 9 4.02 26.09 32.65
C GLU A 9 3.29 25.29 31.54
N GLU A 10 2.75 25.98 30.54
CA GLU A 10 2.18 25.32 29.35
C GLU A 10 3.31 25.07 28.34
N VAL A 11 3.64 23.80 28.12
CA VAL A 11 4.63 23.37 27.14
C VAL A 11 3.90 22.86 25.89
N PRO A 12 4.19 23.39 24.69
CA PRO A 12 3.57 22.90 23.46
C PRO A 12 4.08 21.50 23.12
N VAL A 13 3.16 20.58 22.84
CA VAL A 13 3.46 19.29 22.23
C VAL A 13 3.27 19.44 20.74
N VAL A 14 4.37 19.46 20.00
CA VAL A 14 4.37 19.66 18.55
C VAL A 14 4.22 18.32 17.83
N ASP A 15 3.52 18.31 16.70
CA ASP A 15 3.46 17.14 15.83
C ASP A 15 4.87 16.73 15.39
N THR A 16 5.17 15.43 15.42
CA THR A 16 6.50 14.88 15.14
C THR A 16 6.91 15.00 13.67
N GLU A 17 5.99 15.31 12.76
CA GLU A 17 6.31 15.64 11.37
C GLU A 17 6.88 17.06 11.24
N TRP A 18 6.68 17.95 12.22
CA TRP A 18 7.30 19.27 12.23
C TRP A 18 8.79 19.19 12.60
N ASP A 19 9.64 19.71 11.73
CA ASP A 19 11.09 19.77 11.86
C ASP A 19 11.53 21.21 11.56
N GLU A 20 11.92 21.94 12.60
CA GLU A 20 12.40 23.33 12.48
C GLU A 20 13.66 23.44 11.61
N LEU A 21 14.45 22.35 11.47
CA LEU A 21 15.63 22.33 10.62
C LEU A 21 15.28 22.32 9.13
N ALA A 22 14.07 21.87 8.76
CA ALA A 22 13.59 21.91 7.38
C ALA A 22 13.30 23.35 6.92
N VAL A 23 12.90 24.22 7.86
CA VAL A 23 12.48 25.62 7.65
C VAL A 23 13.17 26.56 8.67
N PRO A 24 14.50 26.72 8.59
CA PRO A 24 15.25 27.48 9.60
C PRO A 24 14.79 28.93 9.65
N GLY A 25 14.60 29.45 10.87
CA GLY A 25 14.15 30.82 11.12
C GLY A 25 12.63 31.00 11.13
N VAL A 26 11.86 29.96 10.81
CA VAL A 26 10.41 29.95 10.94
C VAL A 26 10.04 29.46 12.34
N PRO A 27 9.32 30.25 13.16
CA PRO A 27 8.87 29.78 14.47
C PRO A 27 7.87 28.63 14.31
N THR A 28 7.82 27.72 15.29
CA THR A 28 6.83 26.64 15.29
C THR A 28 5.41 27.21 15.13
N PRO A 29 4.68 26.83 14.07
CA PRO A 29 3.36 27.38 13.79
C PRO A 29 2.34 26.79 14.75
N THR A 30 1.38 27.61 15.21
CA THR A 30 0.31 27.15 16.10
C THR A 30 -0.47 25.97 15.48
N SER A 31 -0.60 25.92 14.16
CA SER A 31 -1.29 24.83 13.46
C SER A 31 -0.55 23.48 13.47
N ALA A 32 0.74 23.44 13.85
CA ALA A 32 1.50 22.21 14.07
C ALA A 32 1.55 21.76 15.54
N ILE A 33 1.05 22.58 16.48
CA ILE A 33 1.00 22.22 17.90
C ILE A 33 -0.21 21.32 18.12
N LEU A 34 0.00 20.08 18.55
CA LEU A 34 -1.09 19.12 18.82
C LEU A 34 -1.94 19.55 20.03
N ARG A 35 -1.26 19.90 21.12
CA ARG A 35 -1.85 20.23 22.42
C ARG A 35 -0.84 20.99 23.27
N TRP A 36 -1.29 21.54 24.39
CA TRP A 36 -0.44 22.07 25.44
C TRP A 36 -0.50 21.18 26.67
N GLU A 37 0.65 20.79 27.18
CA GLU A 37 0.77 20.04 28.43
C GLU A 37 1.14 20.98 29.57
N ARG A 38 0.52 20.78 30.73
CA ARG A 38 0.81 21.56 31.92
C ARG A 38 1.91 20.88 32.71
N VAL A 39 3.12 21.43 32.69
CA VAL A 39 4.27 20.88 33.41
C VAL A 39 4.46 21.67 34.71
N PRO A 40 4.55 21.02 35.88
CA PRO A 40 4.76 21.70 37.15
C PRO A 40 6.15 22.36 37.21
N LEU A 41 6.20 23.68 37.42
CA LEU A 41 7.43 24.50 37.43
C LEU A 41 8.38 24.07 38.56
N ASN A 42 7.83 23.90 39.77
CA ASN A 42 8.60 23.67 41.00
C ASN A 42 8.54 22.22 41.51
N ALA A 43 7.94 21.32 40.72
CA ALA A 43 7.73 19.92 41.10
C ALA A 43 7.73 18.98 39.88
N ARG A 44 8.75 19.09 39.03
CA ARG A 44 8.90 18.32 37.76
C ARG A 44 8.88 16.79 37.91
N TRP A 45 8.93 16.26 39.14
CA TRP A 45 8.77 14.84 39.46
C TRP A 45 7.30 14.39 39.59
N LEU A 46 6.35 15.33 39.62
CA LEU A 46 4.92 15.02 39.59
C LEU A 46 4.49 14.75 38.13
N PRO A 47 3.45 13.92 37.92
CA PRO A 47 2.87 13.73 36.59
C PRO A 47 2.42 15.07 35.99
N ASN A 48 2.55 15.21 34.66
CA ASN A 48 2.04 16.36 33.94
C ASN A 48 0.54 16.55 34.24
N GLY A 49 0.13 17.81 34.39
CA GLY A 49 -1.27 18.19 34.53
C GLY A 49 -2.06 17.94 33.24
N PRO A 50 -3.39 18.16 33.26
CA PRO A 50 -4.26 17.84 32.14
C PRO A 50 -3.82 18.62 30.89
N ALA A 51 -3.76 17.91 29.76
CA ALA A 51 -3.45 18.53 28.48
C ALA A 51 -4.65 19.31 27.97
N ARG A 52 -4.37 20.48 27.39
CA ARG A 52 -5.37 21.32 26.71
C ARG A 52 -5.25 21.08 25.20
N PRO A 53 -6.32 20.64 24.51
CA PRO A 53 -6.27 20.42 23.07
C PRO A 53 -6.10 21.75 22.32
N ASN A 54 -5.54 21.68 21.12
CA ASN A 54 -5.43 22.82 20.23
C ASN A 54 -6.51 22.84 19.14
N PRO A 55 -7.48 23.76 19.18
CA PRO A 55 -8.51 23.86 18.15
C PRO A 55 -7.96 24.34 16.79
N ASP A 56 -6.81 25.01 16.79
CA ASP A 56 -6.15 25.51 15.57
C ASP A 56 -5.21 24.47 14.94
N TYR A 57 -5.05 23.31 15.59
CA TYR A 57 -4.23 22.22 15.07
C TYR A 57 -4.80 21.71 13.75
N VAL A 58 -3.92 21.58 12.76
CA VAL A 58 -4.25 21.04 11.45
C VAL A 58 -3.46 19.77 11.25
N GLU A 59 -4.16 18.65 11.01
CA GLU A 59 -3.50 17.35 10.91
C GLU A 59 -2.36 17.33 9.88
N SER A 60 -1.24 16.73 10.27
CA SER A 60 -0.10 16.47 9.41
C SER A 60 -0.49 15.61 8.19
N HIS A 61 0.30 15.73 7.12
CA HIS A 61 0.04 15.03 5.87
C HIS A 61 0.05 13.52 6.08
N SER A 62 1.03 12.99 6.81
CA SER A 62 1.11 11.57 7.14
C SER A 62 -0.11 11.13 7.94
N TRP A 63 -0.50 11.89 8.97
CA TRP A 63 -1.63 11.51 9.81
C TRP A 63 -2.99 11.56 9.12
N ARG A 64 -3.18 12.42 8.12
CA ARG A 64 -4.39 12.36 7.27
C ARG A 64 -4.45 11.09 6.44
N GLY A 65 -3.32 10.41 6.32
CA GLY A 65 -3.18 9.15 5.62
C GLY A 65 -2.33 9.22 4.37
N HIS A 66 -1.58 10.30 4.13
CA HIS A 66 -0.65 10.32 3.02
C HIS A 66 0.65 9.61 3.40
N ARG A 67 1.48 9.27 2.41
CA ARG A 67 2.80 8.68 2.67
C ARG A 67 3.67 9.69 3.41
N ARG A 68 4.48 9.20 4.36
CA ARG A 68 5.48 10.03 5.02
C ARG A 68 6.42 10.70 4.00
N PRO A 69 6.66 12.02 4.10
CA PRO A 69 7.62 12.71 3.25
C PRO A 69 9.01 12.11 3.36
N ALA A 70 9.63 11.81 2.23
CA ALA A 70 10.88 11.06 2.19
C ALA A 70 12.10 11.90 1.78
N ASN A 71 11.95 13.23 1.71
CA ASN A 71 13.03 14.21 1.61
C ASN A 71 12.50 15.60 2.00
N ARG A 72 13.40 16.58 2.11
CA ARG A 72 13.06 17.97 2.50
C ARG A 72 12.03 18.62 1.56
N LEU A 73 12.11 18.38 0.25
CA LEU A 73 11.17 18.97 -0.71
C LEU A 73 9.73 18.43 -0.50
N GLU A 74 9.60 17.11 -0.33
CA GLU A 74 8.31 16.49 0.02
C GLU A 74 7.76 17.03 1.35
N LEU A 75 8.64 17.25 2.32
CA LEU A 75 8.27 17.76 3.65
C LEU A 75 7.76 19.22 3.57
N LEU A 76 8.41 20.08 2.78
CA LEU A 76 7.93 21.45 2.55
C LEU A 76 6.56 21.47 1.85
N VAL A 77 6.34 20.60 0.87
CA VAL A 77 5.03 20.46 0.23
C VAL A 77 3.98 19.98 1.24
N SER A 78 4.32 19.02 2.11
CA SER A 78 3.46 18.58 3.21
C SER A 78 3.07 19.76 4.10
N TYR A 79 4.03 20.55 4.58
CA TYR A 79 3.77 21.70 5.45
C TYR A 79 2.87 22.74 4.79
N TYR A 80 3.10 23.04 3.52
CA TYR A 80 2.27 23.97 2.76
C TYR A 80 0.82 23.45 2.63
N ARG A 81 0.64 22.15 2.33
CA ARG A 81 -0.67 21.51 2.18
C ARG A 81 -1.41 21.34 3.51
N SER A 82 -0.69 21.13 4.60
CA SER A 82 -1.23 21.13 5.96
C SER A 82 -1.39 22.54 6.55
N ARG A 83 -1.09 23.60 5.78
CA ARG A 83 -1.20 25.01 6.22
C ARG A 83 -0.38 25.29 7.49
N TRP A 84 0.74 24.59 7.64
CA TRP A 84 1.72 24.85 8.70
C TRP A 84 2.66 25.98 8.31
N ILE A 85 2.93 26.13 7.00
CA ILE A 85 3.66 27.27 6.44
C ILE A 85 2.83 27.99 5.38
N THR A 86 3.11 29.28 5.17
CA THR A 86 2.49 30.08 4.12
C THR A 86 3.11 29.76 2.75
N HIS A 87 2.43 30.18 1.67
CA HIS A 87 2.98 30.06 0.32
C HIS A 87 4.33 30.79 0.20
N GLU A 88 4.47 31.97 0.80
CA GLU A 88 5.72 32.75 0.78
C GLU A 88 6.88 32.01 1.44
N ILE A 89 6.67 31.45 2.64
CA ILE A 89 7.67 30.63 3.34
C ILE A 89 8.03 29.41 2.50
N PHE A 90 7.03 28.73 1.92
CA PHE A 90 7.26 27.60 1.04
C PHE A 90 8.19 27.98 -0.14
N LEU A 91 7.90 29.08 -0.85
CA LEU A 91 8.73 29.52 -1.98
C LEU A 91 10.15 29.89 -1.56
N GLN A 92 10.33 30.53 -0.40
CA GLN A 92 11.67 30.89 0.10
C GLN A 92 12.53 29.64 0.34
N HIS A 93 11.98 28.61 0.98
CA HIS A 93 12.73 27.40 1.31
C HIS A 93 12.86 26.39 0.15
N VAL A 94 11.90 26.34 -0.77
CA VAL A 94 11.91 25.38 -1.90
C VAL A 94 13.05 25.67 -2.87
N LEU A 95 13.46 26.93 -2.98
CA LEU A 95 14.55 27.39 -3.83
C LEU A 95 15.90 26.79 -3.44
N ASP A 96 16.10 26.47 -2.16
CA ASP A 96 17.35 25.88 -1.63
C ASP A 96 17.34 24.35 -1.64
N CYS A 97 16.25 23.72 -2.06
CA CYS A 97 16.20 22.28 -2.20
C CYS A 97 17.13 21.80 -3.32
N GLU A 98 17.91 20.76 -3.02
CA GLU A 98 18.63 20.01 -4.03
C GLU A 98 17.64 19.23 -4.90
N VAL A 99 17.82 19.30 -6.22
CA VAL A 99 16.98 18.71 -7.23
C VAL A 99 17.84 18.06 -8.32
N TYR A 100 17.28 17.03 -8.97
CA TYR A 100 17.89 16.38 -10.13
C TYR A 100 17.03 16.65 -11.36
N LEU A 101 17.61 17.29 -12.36
CA LEU A 101 16.91 17.72 -13.58
C LEU A 101 17.37 16.88 -14.77
N PRO A 102 16.46 16.39 -15.62
CA PRO A 102 16.85 15.69 -16.86
C PRO A 102 17.71 16.58 -17.75
N ALA A 103 18.83 16.06 -18.27
CA ALA A 103 19.70 16.80 -19.17
C ALA A 103 19.30 16.71 -20.65
N GLU A 104 18.40 15.78 -21.02
CA GLU A 104 17.97 15.59 -22.41
C GLU A 104 17.02 16.72 -22.87
N SER A 105 17.60 17.63 -23.64
CA SER A 105 16.96 18.72 -24.37
C SER A 105 16.02 18.20 -25.47
N GLY A 106 14.71 18.31 -25.25
CA GLY A 106 13.70 18.22 -26.33
C GLY A 106 12.41 17.50 -25.94
N GLY A 107 11.47 18.21 -25.31
CA GLY A 107 10.12 17.68 -25.06
C GLY A 107 9.18 18.71 -24.43
N GLN A 108 8.58 19.57 -25.28
CA GLN A 108 7.49 20.52 -25.06
C GLN A 108 7.71 21.66 -24.03
N GLU A 109 7.53 22.89 -24.52
CA GLU A 109 8.20 24.13 -24.09
C GLU A 109 7.61 24.88 -22.87
N ASP A 110 6.73 24.31 -22.04
CA ASP A 110 5.99 25.13 -21.06
C ASP A 110 6.30 24.87 -19.57
N ALA A 111 6.98 23.76 -19.21
CA ALA A 111 7.35 23.49 -17.81
C ALA A 111 8.56 22.56 -17.65
N VAL A 112 9.50 22.91 -16.78
CA VAL A 112 10.48 21.94 -16.29
C VAL A 112 9.82 21.16 -15.17
N THR A 113 9.49 19.89 -15.48
CA THR A 113 9.06 18.95 -14.46
C THR A 113 10.27 18.57 -13.64
N VAL A 114 10.31 19.02 -12.39
CA VAL A 114 11.34 18.62 -11.43
C VAL A 114 10.87 17.30 -10.82
N PRO A 115 11.46 16.15 -11.20
CA PRO A 115 11.17 14.93 -10.45
C PRO A 115 11.63 15.17 -9.01
N VAL A 116 10.75 14.88 -8.05
CA VAL A 116 11.06 15.02 -6.63
C VAL A 116 12.09 13.97 -6.24
N ALA A 117 13.35 14.31 -6.43
CA ALA A 117 14.48 13.51 -6.07
C ALA A 117 15.40 14.39 -5.24
N GLY A 118 15.47 14.12 -3.94
CA GLY A 118 16.58 14.56 -3.08
C GLY A 118 17.69 13.50 -2.97
N SER A 119 17.59 12.42 -3.74
CA SER A 119 18.54 11.29 -3.75
C SER A 119 18.63 10.72 -5.17
N LEU A 120 19.84 10.28 -5.55
CA LEU A 120 20.14 9.62 -6.82
C LEU A 120 19.25 8.38 -7.05
N ASP A 121 18.90 7.63 -6.00
CA ASP A 121 18.08 6.41 -6.11
C ASP A 121 16.64 6.68 -6.54
N LYS A 122 16.17 7.92 -6.35
CA LYS A 122 14.84 8.38 -6.78
C LYS A 122 14.86 9.07 -8.14
N VAL A 123 16.04 9.25 -8.72
CA VAL A 123 16.18 9.79 -10.08
C VAL A 123 15.69 8.73 -11.06
N ARG A 124 14.83 9.14 -12.00
CA ARG A 124 14.25 8.23 -12.98
C ARG A 124 15.36 7.66 -13.86
N SER A 125 15.49 6.33 -13.87
CA SER A 125 16.48 5.57 -14.68
C SER A 125 16.28 5.68 -16.19
N LEU A 126 15.21 6.35 -16.67
CA LEU A 126 14.98 6.66 -18.08
C LEU A 126 15.90 7.74 -18.63
N TYR A 127 16.58 8.47 -17.75
CA TYR A 127 17.54 9.49 -18.16
C TYR A 127 18.93 8.86 -18.18
N SER A 128 19.63 9.06 -19.29
CA SER A 128 21.06 8.73 -19.39
C SER A 128 21.92 9.74 -18.63
N ARG A 129 21.43 10.98 -18.51
CA ARG A 129 22.11 12.14 -17.94
C ARG A 129 21.15 13.01 -17.14
N VAL A 130 21.58 13.43 -15.96
CA VAL A 130 20.85 14.39 -15.12
C VAL A 130 21.78 15.46 -14.57
N VAL A 131 21.24 16.64 -14.30
CA VAL A 131 21.94 17.74 -13.63
C VAL A 131 21.50 17.77 -12.18
N ARG A 132 22.46 17.59 -11.27
CA ARG A 132 22.27 17.80 -9.82
C ARG A 132 22.54 19.27 -9.52
N THR A 133 21.58 19.97 -8.92
CA THR A 133 21.72 21.39 -8.57
C THR A 133 20.67 21.82 -7.54
N GLN A 134 20.70 23.08 -7.09
CA GLN A 134 19.60 23.70 -6.35
C GLN A 134 18.66 24.44 -7.31
N LEU A 135 17.38 24.51 -6.96
CA LEU A 135 16.39 25.20 -7.79
C LEU A 135 16.70 26.70 -7.96
N LYS A 136 17.30 27.36 -6.95
CA LYS A 136 17.74 28.76 -7.05
C LYS A 136 18.88 28.98 -8.04
N VAL A 137 19.85 28.06 -8.08
CA VAL A 137 20.98 28.14 -9.00
C VAL A 137 20.47 27.90 -10.41
N TRP A 138 19.63 26.88 -10.58
CA TRP A 138 18.95 26.61 -11.83
C TRP A 138 18.13 27.83 -12.32
N ARG A 139 17.28 28.42 -11.49
CA ARG A 139 16.50 29.63 -11.81
C ARG A 139 17.35 30.75 -12.40
N ARG A 140 18.56 31.01 -11.86
CA ARG A 140 19.43 32.09 -12.36
C ARG A 140 19.95 31.84 -13.78
N THR A 141 20.11 30.57 -14.14
CA THR A 141 20.67 30.14 -15.43
C THR A 141 19.60 29.72 -16.44
N ALA A 142 18.39 29.41 -15.98
CA ALA A 142 17.28 28.92 -16.78
C ALA A 142 16.45 30.06 -17.41
N ASN A 143 15.77 29.74 -18.51
CA ASN A 143 14.90 30.69 -19.22
C ASN A 143 13.73 31.13 -18.32
N PRO A 144 13.48 32.44 -18.12
CA PRO A 144 12.34 32.98 -17.39
C PRO A 144 11.00 32.81 -18.14
N ARG A 145 10.83 31.78 -18.95
CA ARG A 145 9.53 31.30 -19.44
C ARG A 145 9.15 29.96 -18.85
N HIS A 146 10.11 29.25 -18.25
CA HIS A 146 9.88 27.92 -17.71
C HIS A 146 9.19 28.01 -16.34
N SER A 147 7.98 27.46 -16.25
CA SER A 147 7.34 27.17 -14.97
C SER A 147 7.96 25.90 -14.34
N VAL A 148 7.88 25.79 -13.01
CA VAL A 148 8.35 24.61 -12.28
C VAL A 148 7.14 23.84 -11.78
N LEU A 149 7.01 22.60 -12.23
CA LEU A 149 6.01 21.67 -11.69
C LEU A 149 6.70 20.71 -10.72
N ILE A 150 6.36 20.83 -9.44
CA ILE A 150 6.79 19.91 -8.39
C ILE A 150 5.70 18.85 -8.24
N THR A 151 6.05 17.60 -8.51
CA THR A 151 5.15 16.45 -8.37
C THR A 151 5.59 15.58 -7.20
N VAL A 152 4.89 15.68 -6.07
CA VAL A 152 5.08 14.82 -4.90
C VAL A 152 4.11 13.64 -4.97
N GLY A 153 4.63 12.42 -5.15
CA GLY A 153 3.81 11.20 -5.22
C GLY A 153 2.85 11.15 -6.43
N VAL A 154 1.70 10.48 -6.27
CA VAL A 154 0.67 10.34 -7.32
C VAL A 154 -0.17 11.63 -7.39
N LYS A 155 -0.17 12.30 -8.55
CA LYS A 155 -1.04 13.38 -9.13
C LYS A 155 -1.75 14.41 -8.22
N LEU A 156 -2.21 14.09 -7.03
CA LEU A 156 -3.04 14.92 -6.15
C LEU A 156 -2.24 15.97 -5.34
N SER A 157 -0.92 15.85 -5.27
CA SER A 157 -0.05 16.75 -4.48
C SER A 157 0.82 17.68 -5.32
N ASN A 158 0.51 17.87 -6.61
CA ASN A 158 1.29 18.74 -7.50
C ASN A 158 1.30 20.19 -6.99
N VAL A 159 2.47 20.81 -6.94
CA VAL A 159 2.63 22.25 -6.70
C VAL A 159 3.26 22.85 -7.94
N SER A 160 2.52 23.68 -8.64
CA SER A 160 3.06 24.48 -9.75
C SER A 160 3.54 25.81 -9.20
N ILE A 161 4.79 26.15 -9.51
CA ILE A 161 5.37 27.47 -9.25
C ILE A 161 5.42 28.17 -10.60
N SER A 162 4.69 29.27 -10.73
CA SER A 162 4.71 30.10 -11.92
C SER A 162 6.09 30.74 -12.09
N THR A 163 6.38 31.14 -13.32
CA THR A 163 7.59 31.91 -13.62
C THR A 163 7.66 33.19 -12.77
N GLU A 164 6.57 33.92 -12.63
CA GLU A 164 6.54 35.17 -11.86
C GLU A 164 6.87 34.94 -10.39
N GLU A 165 6.28 33.92 -9.77
CA GLU A 165 6.57 33.52 -8.39
C GLU A 165 8.04 33.09 -8.24
N LEU A 166 8.52 32.24 -9.16
CA LEU A 166 9.89 31.74 -9.13
C LEU A 166 10.90 32.89 -9.18
N PHE A 167 10.71 33.85 -10.09
CA PHE A 167 11.62 34.98 -10.30
C PHE A 167 11.38 36.17 -9.35
N GLY A 168 10.23 36.25 -8.68
CA GLY A 168 9.94 37.25 -7.65
C GLY A 168 10.39 36.87 -6.24
N THR A 169 10.63 35.59 -5.97
CA THR A 169 10.99 35.10 -4.63
C THR A 169 12.44 35.41 -4.26
N GLN A 170 12.69 35.86 -3.03
CA GLN A 170 14.04 35.99 -2.48
C GLN A 170 14.56 34.64 -1.99
N ALA A 171 15.72 34.21 -2.47
CA ALA A 171 16.37 32.97 -2.02
C ALA A 171 17.03 33.18 -0.65
N LEU A 172 17.13 32.11 0.15
CA LEU A 172 17.88 32.16 1.40
C LEU A 172 19.39 32.17 1.13
N ASP A 173 20.12 32.71 2.10
CA ASP A 173 21.57 32.72 2.12
C ASP A 173 22.11 31.32 2.53
N THR A 174 21.90 30.33 1.66
CA THR A 174 22.49 29.00 1.79
C THR A 174 23.59 28.78 0.75
N PRO A 175 24.65 28.01 1.05
CA PRO A 175 25.71 27.72 0.10
C PRO A 175 25.15 27.16 -1.22
N GLU A 176 25.60 27.75 -2.32
CA GLU A 176 25.16 27.35 -3.66
C GLU A 176 25.83 26.04 -4.08
N ILE A 177 25.03 25.11 -4.60
CA ILE A 177 25.52 23.88 -5.21
C ILE A 177 25.72 24.12 -6.70
N GLU A 178 26.97 24.09 -7.14
CA GLU A 178 27.32 24.19 -8.56
C GLU A 178 26.64 23.08 -9.37
N PRO A 179 25.95 23.42 -10.50
CA PRO A 179 25.30 22.42 -11.32
C PRO A 179 26.32 21.40 -11.83
N THR A 180 26.12 20.16 -11.42
CA THR A 180 27.01 19.06 -11.81
C THR A 180 26.24 18.07 -12.65
N GLU A 181 26.71 17.85 -13.88
CA GLU A 181 26.17 16.80 -14.72
C GLU A 181 26.60 15.43 -14.19
N LEU A 182 25.62 14.56 -14.01
CA LEU A 182 25.78 13.18 -13.60
C LEU A 182 25.40 12.27 -14.76
N VAL A 183 26.35 11.45 -15.19
CA VAL A 183 26.09 10.34 -16.09
C VAL A 183 25.56 9.19 -15.25
N LEU A 184 24.32 8.79 -15.51
CA LEU A 184 23.74 7.63 -14.85
C LEU A 184 24.32 6.36 -15.48
N PRO A 185 24.50 5.26 -14.72
CA PRO A 185 25.04 4.03 -15.28
C PRO A 185 24.24 3.61 -16.50
N GLU A 186 24.90 3.40 -17.64
CA GLU A 186 24.23 2.84 -18.81
C GLU A 186 23.65 1.48 -18.43
N LEU A 187 22.36 1.29 -18.71
CA LEU A 187 21.80 -0.05 -18.80
C LEU A 187 22.52 -0.72 -19.97
N GLU A 188 23.04 -1.93 -19.75
CA GLU A 188 23.81 -2.63 -20.79
C GLU A 188 23.02 -2.67 -22.11
N PRO A 189 23.68 -2.47 -23.27
CA PRO A 189 23.01 -2.29 -24.55
C PRO A 189 22.13 -3.47 -25.00
N ASP A 190 22.28 -4.65 -24.39
CA ASP A 190 21.45 -5.84 -24.65
C ASP A 190 20.10 -5.84 -23.88
N VAL A 191 19.92 -4.90 -22.95
CA VAL A 191 18.64 -4.63 -22.31
C VAL A 191 17.80 -3.77 -23.25
N SER A 192 16.85 -4.38 -23.95
CA SER A 192 15.91 -3.63 -24.79
C SER A 192 15.25 -2.53 -23.98
N CYS A 193 15.56 -1.29 -24.35
CA CYS A 193 15.01 -0.12 -23.69
C CYS A 193 13.48 -0.03 -23.89
N GLY A 194 12.90 -0.71 -24.87
CA GLY A 194 11.47 -0.61 -25.19
C GLY A 194 10.54 -1.06 -24.06
N ASP A 195 10.77 -2.25 -23.49
CA ASP A 195 9.91 -2.80 -22.43
C ASP A 195 10.09 -2.02 -21.12
N LEU A 196 11.33 -1.70 -20.75
CA LEU A 196 11.62 -0.89 -19.57
C LEU A 196 11.01 0.51 -19.71
N ASN A 197 11.10 1.14 -20.89
CA ASN A 197 10.49 2.44 -21.14
C ASN A 197 8.97 2.39 -21.02
N ARG A 198 8.32 1.32 -21.49
CA ARG A 198 6.88 1.09 -21.29
C ARG A 198 6.56 0.93 -19.80
N ALA A 199 7.21 -0.01 -19.13
CA ALA A 199 7.00 -0.31 -17.71
C ALA A 199 7.20 0.93 -16.83
N ALA A 200 8.26 1.70 -17.08
CA ALA A 200 8.52 2.93 -16.34
C ALA A 200 7.53 4.06 -16.67
N ARG A 201 6.90 4.09 -17.84
CA ARG A 201 5.77 5.00 -18.11
C ARG A 201 4.52 4.60 -17.34
N GLU A 202 4.20 3.30 -17.33
CA GLU A 202 3.03 2.75 -16.65
C GLU A 202 3.15 2.93 -15.14
N ALA A 203 4.28 2.54 -14.55
CA ALA A 203 4.58 2.78 -13.13
C ALA A 203 4.36 4.26 -12.73
N ARG A 204 4.80 5.19 -13.58
CA ARG A 204 4.62 6.64 -13.35
C ARG A 204 3.17 7.08 -13.46
N ALA A 205 2.39 6.48 -14.35
CA ALA A 205 0.97 6.77 -14.45
C ALA A 205 0.25 6.44 -13.13
N ASP A 206 0.74 5.41 -12.43
CA ASP A 206 0.25 4.93 -11.14
C ASP A 206 0.97 5.55 -9.92
N GLY A 207 1.91 6.47 -10.19
CA GLY A 207 2.59 7.29 -9.18
C GLY A 207 3.85 6.70 -8.56
N TRP A 208 4.41 5.67 -9.21
CA TRP A 208 5.63 5.00 -8.80
C TRP A 208 6.77 5.25 -9.78
N GLY A 209 8.00 5.28 -9.24
CA GLY A 209 9.23 5.30 -10.04
C GLY A 209 10.03 4.01 -9.81
N PHE A 210 10.74 3.55 -10.82
CA PHE A 210 11.77 2.54 -10.65
C PHE A 210 13.03 3.17 -10.05
N SER A 211 13.61 2.52 -9.05
CA SER A 211 15.00 2.75 -8.64
C SER A 211 15.96 2.22 -9.71
N VAL A 212 17.24 2.56 -9.57
CA VAL A 212 18.29 2.05 -10.47
C VAL A 212 18.38 0.52 -10.40
N SER A 213 18.28 -0.07 -9.21
CA SER A 213 18.37 -1.52 -9.03
C SER A 213 17.17 -2.26 -9.62
N GLU A 214 15.95 -1.75 -9.43
CA GLU A 214 14.73 -2.34 -9.98
C GLU A 214 14.69 -2.23 -11.50
N ALA A 215 15.14 -1.11 -12.07
CA ALA A 215 15.19 -0.94 -13.52
C ALA A 215 16.16 -1.93 -14.18
N ARG A 216 17.31 -2.17 -13.54
CA ARG A 216 18.29 -3.19 -13.97
C ARG A 216 17.68 -4.60 -13.89
N ALA A 217 17.07 -4.93 -12.75
CA ALA A 217 16.42 -6.23 -12.54
C ALA A 217 15.29 -6.46 -13.56
N TYR A 218 14.41 -5.48 -13.76
CA TYR A 218 13.33 -5.56 -14.75
C TYR A 218 13.88 -5.71 -16.17
N GLY A 219 14.89 -4.92 -16.53
CA GLY A 219 15.50 -4.95 -17.85
C GLY A 219 16.13 -6.31 -18.18
N GLN A 220 16.90 -6.87 -17.23
CA GLN A 220 17.47 -8.21 -17.34
C GLN A 220 16.37 -9.27 -17.48
N ALA A 221 15.36 -9.23 -16.61
CA ALA A 221 14.23 -10.13 -16.64
C ALA A 221 13.46 -10.08 -17.97
N ALA A 222 13.21 -8.87 -18.49
CA ALA A 222 12.53 -8.64 -19.76
C ALA A 222 13.31 -9.15 -20.97
N HIS A 223 14.66 -9.10 -20.91
CA HIS A 223 15.51 -9.75 -21.90
C HIS A 223 15.36 -11.28 -21.86
N ILE A 224 15.57 -11.89 -20.70
CA ILE A 224 15.48 -13.36 -20.52
C ILE A 224 14.09 -13.88 -20.93
N TRP A 225 13.05 -13.16 -20.53
CA TRP A 225 11.67 -13.52 -20.83
C TRP A 225 11.37 -13.50 -22.35
N ARG A 226 11.82 -12.47 -23.08
CA ARG A 226 11.64 -12.40 -24.55
C ARG A 226 12.43 -13.47 -25.28
N SER A 227 13.68 -13.71 -24.89
CA SER A 227 14.50 -14.78 -25.47
C SER A 227 13.80 -16.14 -25.32
N ASN A 228 13.17 -16.41 -24.18
CA ASN A 228 12.37 -17.61 -23.97
C ASN A 228 11.07 -17.65 -24.79
N LEU A 229 10.41 -16.51 -24.98
CA LEU A 229 9.24 -16.41 -25.85
C LEU A 229 9.58 -16.72 -27.31
N GLU A 230 10.75 -16.28 -27.78
CA GLU A 230 11.27 -16.59 -29.11
C GLU A 230 11.59 -18.08 -29.26
N LEU A 231 12.24 -18.69 -28.27
CA LEU A 231 12.49 -20.14 -28.24
C LEU A 231 11.18 -20.92 -28.33
N ARG A 232 10.18 -20.55 -27.54
CA ARG A 232 8.84 -21.17 -27.56
C ARG A 232 8.19 -21.04 -28.94
N ARG A 233 8.20 -19.86 -29.54
CA ARG A 233 7.65 -19.61 -30.89
C ARG A 233 8.36 -20.43 -31.97
N ALA A 234 9.64 -20.71 -31.78
CA ALA A 234 10.43 -21.57 -32.65
C ALA A 234 10.30 -23.08 -32.34
N GLY A 235 9.48 -23.48 -31.35
CA GLY A 235 9.33 -24.87 -30.93
C GLY A 235 10.58 -25.45 -30.24
N ARG A 236 11.46 -24.60 -29.71
CA ARG A 236 12.68 -24.98 -29.00
C ARG A 236 12.45 -25.00 -27.48
N PRO A 237 13.21 -25.83 -26.72
CA PRO A 237 13.09 -25.85 -25.27
C PRO A 237 13.48 -24.50 -24.67
N GLU A 238 12.66 -24.03 -23.74
CA GLU A 238 12.91 -22.84 -22.93
C GLU A 238 14.08 -23.09 -21.96
N THR A 239 14.80 -22.03 -21.61
CA THR A 239 15.93 -22.05 -20.67
C THR A 239 15.68 -20.99 -19.60
N TRP A 240 15.27 -21.44 -18.41
CA TRP A 240 15.00 -20.57 -17.26
C TRP A 240 16.13 -20.70 -16.23
N PRO A 241 16.48 -19.61 -15.51
CA PRO A 241 17.40 -19.67 -14.37
C PRO A 241 16.87 -20.58 -13.26
N GLU A 242 17.76 -21.16 -12.46
CA GLU A 242 17.39 -21.98 -11.29
C GLU A 242 16.58 -21.17 -10.27
N ASP A 243 16.99 -19.93 -10.02
CA ASP A 243 16.26 -18.96 -9.20
C ASP A 243 15.80 -17.77 -10.07
N PRO A 244 14.51 -17.74 -10.49
CA PRO A 244 13.96 -16.62 -11.24
C PRO A 244 14.08 -15.27 -10.52
N ARG A 245 13.96 -15.24 -9.19
CA ARG A 245 13.97 -14.00 -8.39
C ARG A 245 15.32 -13.31 -8.46
N SER A 246 16.41 -14.07 -8.50
CA SER A 246 17.78 -13.55 -8.58
C SER A 246 18.04 -12.66 -9.80
N VAL A 247 17.25 -12.80 -10.87
CA VAL A 247 17.39 -12.03 -12.12
C VAL A 247 16.21 -11.09 -12.39
N GLY A 248 15.38 -10.81 -11.38
CA GLY A 248 14.23 -9.90 -11.50
C GLY A 248 12.98 -10.51 -12.13
N LEU A 249 12.93 -11.83 -12.29
CA LEU A 249 11.69 -12.53 -12.67
C LEU A 249 10.87 -12.86 -11.42
N ILE A 250 9.56 -12.98 -11.58
CA ILE A 250 8.63 -13.51 -10.59
C ILE A 250 7.97 -14.78 -11.12
N GLU A 251 7.72 -15.72 -10.21
CA GLU A 251 7.00 -16.95 -10.51
C GLU A 251 5.57 -16.63 -10.94
N ARG A 252 5.11 -17.27 -12.02
CA ARG A 252 3.69 -17.33 -12.40
C ARG A 252 3.38 -18.75 -12.83
N TYR A 253 2.11 -19.12 -12.84
CA TYR A 253 1.69 -20.50 -13.03
C TYR A 253 0.60 -20.59 -14.08
N ASP A 254 0.75 -21.52 -15.04
CA ASP A 254 -0.32 -21.82 -15.99
C ASP A 254 -1.41 -22.72 -15.36
N LYS A 255 -2.41 -23.11 -16.16
CA LYS A 255 -3.57 -23.89 -15.68
C LYS A 255 -3.21 -25.25 -15.07
N ASP A 256 -2.04 -25.79 -15.42
CA ASP A 256 -1.58 -27.10 -14.97
C ASP A 256 -0.62 -26.96 -13.77
N GLY A 257 -0.44 -25.74 -13.24
CA GLY A 257 0.53 -25.45 -12.16
C GLY A 257 1.97 -25.41 -12.65
N SER A 258 2.22 -25.35 -13.96
CA SER A 258 3.59 -25.28 -14.47
C SER A 258 4.13 -23.85 -14.37
N LEU A 259 5.40 -23.72 -13.97
CA LEU A 259 6.07 -22.45 -13.79
C LEU A 259 6.28 -21.70 -15.12
N ARG A 260 5.87 -20.44 -15.16
CA ARG A 260 5.94 -19.51 -16.30
C ARG A 260 6.46 -18.14 -15.86
N PRO A 261 7.77 -18.00 -15.58
CA PRO A 261 8.30 -16.77 -15.01
C PRO A 261 8.03 -15.52 -15.87
N ARG A 262 7.83 -14.37 -15.22
CA ARG A 262 7.58 -13.07 -15.86
C ARG A 262 8.49 -11.99 -15.28
N PRO A 263 8.82 -10.92 -16.02
CA PRO A 263 9.51 -9.77 -15.45
C PRO A 263 8.68 -9.17 -14.32
N TRP A 264 9.25 -9.03 -13.12
CA TRP A 264 8.50 -8.53 -11.97
C TRP A 264 8.39 -7.01 -12.03
N ASN A 265 7.16 -6.49 -12.04
CA ASN A 265 6.90 -5.05 -12.05
C ASN A 265 6.98 -4.40 -10.65
N PHE A 266 7.37 -5.14 -9.62
CA PHE A 266 7.47 -4.69 -8.22
C PHE A 266 6.14 -4.12 -7.68
N GLY A 267 5.01 -4.53 -8.25
CA GLY A 267 3.69 -4.01 -7.90
C GLY A 267 3.45 -2.54 -8.26
N LYS A 268 4.29 -1.95 -9.12
CA LYS A 268 4.26 -0.51 -9.42
C LYS A 268 3.25 -0.11 -10.47
N PHE A 269 2.79 -1.07 -11.26
CA PHE A 269 1.73 -0.92 -12.25
C PHE A 269 1.05 -2.25 -12.45
N SER A 270 -0.14 -2.23 -13.05
CA SER A 270 -0.82 -3.43 -13.50
C SER A 270 -0.58 -3.63 -15.00
N GLU A 271 -0.19 -4.84 -15.42
CA GLU A 271 -0.11 -5.19 -16.85
C GLU A 271 -1.51 -5.25 -17.48
N GLN A 272 -2.50 -5.59 -16.66
CA GLN A 272 -3.89 -5.64 -17.04
C GLN A 272 -4.60 -4.38 -16.52
N ALA A 273 -5.05 -3.51 -17.42
CA ALA A 273 -5.81 -2.32 -17.05
C ALA A 273 -7.28 -2.32 -17.57
N PRO A 274 -8.06 -3.39 -17.37
CA PRO A 274 -9.49 -3.31 -17.61
C PRO A 274 -10.13 -2.32 -16.63
N TYR A 275 -10.89 -1.35 -17.14
CA TYR A 275 -11.65 -0.44 -16.29
C TYR A 275 -12.64 -1.22 -15.43
N SER A 276 -12.59 -1.05 -14.10
CA SER A 276 -13.47 -1.72 -13.15
C SER A 276 -13.74 -0.86 -11.89
N VAL A 277 -14.67 -1.34 -11.06
CA VAL A 277 -15.04 -0.76 -9.76
C VAL A 277 -13.85 -0.73 -8.81
N PHE A 278 -13.09 -1.84 -8.73
CA PHE A 278 -11.89 -1.91 -7.89
C PHE A 278 -10.62 -1.64 -8.69
N SER A 279 -9.58 -1.20 -7.97
CA SER A 279 -8.24 -1.04 -8.51
C SER A 279 -7.47 -2.36 -8.49
N ALA A 280 -6.85 -2.73 -9.63
CA ALA A 280 -5.92 -3.86 -9.70
C ALA A 280 -4.81 -3.75 -8.64
N PHE A 281 -4.35 -2.52 -8.43
CA PHE A 281 -3.31 -2.16 -7.49
C PHE A 281 -3.72 -2.45 -6.05
N ALA A 282 -4.95 -2.08 -5.68
CA ALA A 282 -5.51 -2.36 -4.36
C ALA A 282 -5.67 -3.86 -4.14
N MET A 283 -6.19 -4.58 -5.14
CA MET A 283 -6.41 -6.03 -5.01
C MET A 283 -5.09 -6.80 -4.89
N SER A 284 -4.12 -6.52 -5.77
CA SER A 284 -2.78 -7.12 -5.67
C SER A 284 -2.13 -6.81 -4.33
N GLY A 285 -2.15 -5.55 -3.91
CA GLY A 285 -1.60 -5.16 -2.62
C GLY A 285 -2.27 -5.85 -1.44
N ALA A 286 -3.60 -6.00 -1.45
CA ALA A 286 -4.33 -6.64 -0.35
C ALA A 286 -3.94 -8.11 -0.18
N TYR A 287 -3.79 -8.85 -1.27
CA TYR A 287 -3.36 -10.26 -1.22
C TYR A 287 -1.90 -10.38 -0.76
N VAL A 288 -1.00 -9.56 -1.33
CA VAL A 288 0.42 -9.57 -0.93
C VAL A 288 0.59 -9.13 0.52
N GLY A 289 -0.15 -8.11 0.93
CA GLY A 289 -0.17 -7.62 2.30
C GLY A 289 -0.70 -8.65 3.28
N PHE A 290 -1.74 -9.41 2.91
CA PHE A 290 -2.23 -10.53 3.72
C PHE A 290 -1.13 -11.56 3.99
N ALA A 291 -0.46 -12.01 2.93
CA ALA A 291 0.62 -12.99 3.03
C ALA A 291 1.83 -12.45 3.82
N LEU A 292 2.22 -11.21 3.56
CA LEU A 292 3.30 -10.54 4.28
C LEU A 292 2.99 -10.43 5.78
N GLY A 293 1.77 -10.00 6.11
CA GLY A 293 1.33 -9.82 7.49
C GLY A 293 1.27 -11.13 8.27
N GLU A 294 0.80 -12.22 7.65
CA GLU A 294 0.86 -13.56 8.25
C GLU A 294 2.31 -13.96 8.52
N ALA A 295 3.18 -13.83 7.53
CA ALA A 295 4.58 -14.22 7.64
C ALA A 295 5.30 -13.46 8.77
N LEU A 296 5.00 -12.17 8.93
CA LEU A 296 5.51 -11.36 10.04
C LEU A 296 4.96 -11.82 11.40
N GLY A 297 3.69 -12.19 11.46
CA GLY A 297 3.09 -12.73 12.69
C GLY A 297 3.72 -14.05 13.11
N LEU A 298 3.95 -14.96 12.16
CA LEU A 298 4.66 -16.22 12.38
C LEU A 298 6.10 -15.99 12.82
N LEU A 299 6.81 -15.05 12.17
CA LEU A 299 8.16 -14.70 12.57
C LEU A 299 8.21 -14.11 13.98
N ALA A 300 7.24 -13.25 14.33
CA ALA A 300 7.17 -12.63 15.64
C ALA A 300 7.00 -13.66 16.77
N GLU A 301 6.31 -14.79 16.54
CA GLU A 301 6.22 -15.90 17.50
C GLU A 301 7.59 -16.50 17.85
N THR A 302 8.56 -16.41 16.95
CA THR A 302 9.95 -16.84 17.20
C THR A 302 10.81 -15.80 17.93
N GLY A 303 10.31 -14.56 18.07
CA GLY A 303 11.05 -13.44 18.65
C GLY A 303 12.09 -12.80 17.73
N GLN A 304 12.08 -13.12 16.43
CA GLN A 304 13.00 -12.57 15.44
C GLN A 304 12.46 -11.28 14.79
N HIS A 305 13.37 -10.41 14.36
CA HIS A 305 13.06 -9.22 13.56
C HIS A 305 13.10 -9.56 12.06
N PRO A 306 12.21 -9.00 11.21
CA PRO A 306 12.11 -9.38 9.79
C PRO A 306 13.28 -8.95 8.90
N ASP A 307 14.08 -7.97 9.32
CA ASP A 307 15.18 -7.46 8.51
C ASP A 307 16.25 -8.53 8.24
N GLY A 308 16.45 -8.85 6.96
CA GLY A 308 17.45 -9.82 6.51
C GLY A 308 17.04 -11.28 6.70
N VAL A 309 15.79 -11.55 7.10
CA VAL A 309 15.26 -12.90 7.30
C VAL A 309 14.28 -13.24 6.16
N PRO A 310 14.38 -14.45 5.55
CA PRO A 310 13.35 -14.95 4.63
C PRO A 310 11.99 -15.04 5.33
N LEU A 311 10.95 -14.52 4.69
CA LEU A 311 9.60 -14.53 5.23
C LEU A 311 8.79 -15.63 4.55
N HIS A 312 8.16 -16.49 5.34
CA HIS A 312 7.32 -17.57 4.85
C HIS A 312 5.89 -17.34 5.34
N TRP A 313 4.96 -17.18 4.41
CA TRP A 313 3.53 -17.19 4.75
C TRP A 313 3.07 -18.63 5.02
N GLY A 314 1.94 -18.78 5.72
CA GLY A 314 1.50 -20.05 6.30
C GLY A 314 0.09 -20.47 5.88
N ASP A 315 -0.56 -21.15 6.81
CA ASP A 315 -1.85 -21.82 6.59
C ASP A 315 -3.00 -20.86 6.29
N LEU A 316 -2.97 -19.64 6.84
CA LEU A 316 -4.02 -18.63 6.62
C LEU A 316 -3.98 -18.12 5.18
N THR A 317 -2.78 -17.86 4.65
CA THR A 317 -2.62 -17.46 3.25
C THR A 317 -2.99 -18.60 2.33
N HIS A 318 -2.56 -19.83 2.60
CA HIS A 318 -2.97 -20.99 1.81
C HIS A 318 -4.51 -21.11 1.76
N ARG A 319 -5.18 -20.98 2.92
CA ARG A 319 -6.64 -21.00 3.01
C ARG A 319 -7.31 -19.88 2.23
N MET A 320 -6.82 -18.66 2.38
CA MET A 320 -7.33 -17.50 1.64
C MET A 320 -7.23 -17.71 0.12
N LEU A 321 -6.10 -18.24 -0.36
CA LEU A 321 -5.92 -18.57 -1.79
C LEU A 321 -6.86 -19.68 -2.26
N ALA A 322 -7.09 -20.71 -1.46
CA ALA A 322 -8.05 -21.77 -1.78
C ALA A 322 -9.50 -21.23 -1.84
N GLN A 323 -9.87 -20.34 -0.93
CA GLN A 323 -11.16 -19.66 -0.95
C GLN A 323 -11.31 -18.80 -2.22
N SER A 324 -10.26 -18.13 -2.70
CA SER A 324 -10.25 -17.42 -3.98
C SER A 324 -10.51 -18.36 -5.16
N VAL A 325 -9.94 -19.57 -5.18
CA VAL A 325 -10.25 -20.58 -6.20
C VAL A 325 -11.73 -20.96 -6.18
N ALA A 326 -12.30 -21.19 -4.99
CA ALA A 326 -13.73 -21.52 -4.86
C ALA A 326 -14.63 -20.40 -5.40
N VAL A 327 -14.31 -19.15 -5.10
CA VAL A 327 -15.00 -17.97 -5.62
C VAL A 327 -14.90 -17.88 -7.14
N LEU A 328 -13.69 -18.04 -7.72
CA LEU A 328 -13.46 -18.00 -9.17
C LEU A 328 -14.24 -19.09 -9.91
N ARG A 329 -14.30 -20.30 -9.36
CA ARG A 329 -15.03 -21.42 -9.96
C ARG A 329 -16.54 -21.20 -9.91
N CYS A 330 -17.06 -20.66 -8.82
CA CYS A 330 -18.48 -20.41 -8.68
C CYS A 330 -18.95 -19.28 -9.59
N PHE A 331 -18.29 -18.14 -9.51
CA PHE A 331 -18.71 -16.92 -10.21
C PHE A 331 -17.92 -16.68 -11.49
N TYR A 332 -17.62 -17.75 -12.20
CA TYR A 332 -17.30 -17.66 -13.62
C TYR A 332 -18.58 -17.22 -14.35
N ASP A 333 -19.48 -18.12 -14.72
CA ASP A 333 -20.66 -17.77 -15.56
C ASP A 333 -21.97 -17.65 -14.74
N TYR A 334 -21.88 -17.43 -13.43
CA TYR A 334 -23.01 -17.55 -12.52
C TYR A 334 -23.71 -16.21 -12.29
N GLU A 335 -24.88 -16.04 -12.92
CA GLU A 335 -25.73 -14.85 -12.76
C GLU A 335 -26.75 -14.94 -11.59
N GLY A 336 -26.80 -16.06 -10.87
CA GLY A 336 -27.77 -16.29 -9.78
C GLY A 336 -27.38 -15.72 -8.41
N ASP A 337 -28.21 -16.02 -7.40
CA ASP A 337 -28.00 -15.69 -5.98
C ASP A 337 -26.82 -16.43 -5.38
N VAL A 338 -26.11 -15.82 -4.42
CA VAL A 338 -24.96 -16.48 -3.76
C VAL A 338 -25.38 -17.86 -3.21
N PRO A 339 -24.69 -18.95 -3.59
CA PRO A 339 -25.00 -20.29 -3.08
C PRO A 339 -24.94 -20.34 -1.56
N THR A 340 -25.70 -21.24 -0.95
CA THR A 340 -25.69 -21.41 0.51
C THR A 340 -24.34 -21.86 1.04
N SER A 341 -23.59 -22.65 0.26
CA SER A 341 -22.26 -23.14 0.62
C SER A 341 -21.34 -23.18 -0.60
N LEU A 342 -20.09 -22.75 -0.42
CA LEU A 342 -19.03 -22.83 -1.41
C LEU A 342 -17.95 -23.82 -0.94
N PRO A 343 -17.77 -24.97 -1.63
CA PRO A 343 -16.73 -25.92 -1.25
C PRO A 343 -15.35 -25.31 -1.56
N VAL A 344 -14.49 -25.28 -0.54
CA VAL A 344 -13.11 -24.77 -0.63
C VAL A 344 -12.11 -25.90 -0.94
N ASP A 345 -12.49 -27.14 -0.64
CA ASP A 345 -11.68 -28.35 -0.71
C ASP A 345 -12.10 -29.30 -1.85
N GLY A 346 -11.17 -30.20 -2.23
CA GLY A 346 -11.49 -31.45 -2.91
C GLY A 346 -11.33 -31.50 -4.43
N GLU A 347 -11.10 -30.38 -5.12
CA GLU A 347 -11.08 -30.35 -6.59
C GLU A 347 -9.73 -29.86 -7.15
N PRO A 348 -9.00 -30.68 -7.94
CA PRO A 348 -7.67 -30.36 -8.47
C PRO A 348 -7.62 -29.00 -9.18
N SER A 349 -6.62 -28.19 -8.86
CA SER A 349 -6.38 -26.89 -9.50
C SER A 349 -4.90 -26.65 -9.74
N TRP A 350 -4.56 -25.59 -10.47
CA TRP A 350 -3.16 -25.16 -10.54
C TRP A 350 -2.59 -24.86 -9.15
N LEU A 351 -3.42 -24.35 -8.22
CA LEU A 351 -3.00 -24.04 -6.86
C LEU A 351 -2.65 -25.32 -6.09
N THR A 352 -3.49 -26.35 -6.18
CA THR A 352 -3.22 -27.62 -5.48
C THR A 352 -2.08 -28.41 -6.12
N ALA A 353 -1.86 -28.27 -7.43
CA ALA A 353 -0.67 -28.80 -8.10
C ALA A 353 0.64 -28.17 -7.56
N VAL A 354 0.57 -26.93 -7.06
CA VAL A 354 1.72 -26.15 -6.57
C VAL A 354 1.87 -26.23 -5.04
N LEU A 355 0.76 -26.26 -4.29
CA LEU A 355 0.74 -26.25 -2.82
C LEU A 355 0.45 -27.62 -2.18
N GLY A 356 -0.02 -28.58 -2.96
CA GLY A 356 -0.61 -29.82 -2.47
C GLY A 356 -2.14 -29.75 -2.35
N ASP A 357 -2.77 -30.91 -2.23
CA ASP A 357 -4.25 -31.04 -2.20
C ASP A 357 -4.86 -30.84 -0.79
N GLU A 358 -4.04 -30.85 0.26
CA GLU A 358 -4.52 -30.76 1.65
C GLU A 358 -4.67 -29.30 2.09
N LEU A 359 -5.89 -28.92 2.45
CA LEU A 359 -6.19 -27.60 3.01
C LEU A 359 -5.92 -27.61 4.52
N PRO A 360 -5.03 -26.74 5.05
CA PRO A 360 -4.70 -26.74 6.48
C PRO A 360 -5.93 -26.45 7.35
N PRO A 361 -6.18 -27.19 8.44
CA PRO A 361 -7.37 -27.01 9.27
C PRO A 361 -7.40 -25.65 9.98
N LEU A 362 -8.60 -25.11 10.22
CA LEU A 362 -8.76 -23.94 11.08
C LEU A 362 -8.54 -24.33 12.54
N THR A 363 -7.57 -23.69 13.19
CA THR A 363 -7.22 -23.94 14.59
C THR A 363 -8.03 -23.08 15.58
N GLU A 364 -8.46 -21.89 15.16
CA GLU A 364 -9.25 -20.95 15.96
C GLU A 364 -10.45 -20.39 15.16
N PRO A 365 -11.59 -20.10 15.80
CA PRO A 365 -12.79 -19.55 15.12
C PRO A 365 -12.54 -18.23 14.38
N ALA A 366 -11.64 -17.38 14.87
CA ALA A 366 -11.27 -16.13 14.20
C ALA A 366 -10.71 -16.36 12.78
N GLY A 367 -10.15 -17.54 12.49
CA GLY A 367 -9.66 -17.88 11.17
C GLY A 367 -10.73 -17.85 10.06
N LEU A 368 -12.02 -17.81 10.40
CA LEU A 368 -13.10 -17.53 9.44
C LEU A 368 -12.96 -16.17 8.74
N LEU A 369 -12.27 -15.20 9.35
CA LEU A 369 -11.98 -13.89 8.76
C LEU A 369 -11.16 -13.98 7.46
N THR A 370 -10.47 -15.10 7.21
CA THR A 370 -9.75 -15.35 5.93
C THR A 370 -10.67 -15.24 4.71
N ALA A 371 -11.97 -15.55 4.86
CA ALA A 371 -12.94 -15.51 3.78
C ALA A 371 -13.28 -14.10 3.30
N ALA A 372 -13.01 -13.05 4.10
CA ALA A 372 -13.42 -11.68 3.78
C ALA A 372 -12.74 -11.15 2.51
N LEU A 373 -11.44 -11.38 2.34
CA LEU A 373 -10.69 -10.84 1.19
C LEU A 373 -11.11 -11.47 -0.16
N PRO A 374 -11.20 -12.81 -0.29
CA PRO A 374 -11.75 -13.45 -1.48
C PRO A 374 -13.19 -13.03 -1.79
N ALA A 375 -14.03 -12.93 -0.76
CA ALA A 375 -15.43 -12.55 -0.91
C ALA A 375 -15.59 -11.09 -1.35
N THR A 376 -14.86 -10.16 -0.74
CA THR A 376 -14.80 -8.75 -1.17
C THR A 376 -14.37 -8.65 -2.63
N SER A 377 -13.35 -9.40 -3.03
CA SER A 377 -12.81 -9.38 -4.40
C SER A 377 -13.86 -9.79 -5.45
N ALA A 378 -14.82 -10.65 -5.08
CA ALA A 378 -15.94 -11.06 -5.94
C ALA A 378 -16.94 -9.91 -6.22
N CYS A 379 -16.92 -8.84 -5.43
CA CYS A 379 -17.74 -7.67 -5.65
C CYS A 379 -17.23 -6.78 -6.79
N ASN A 380 -16.01 -7.01 -7.28
CA ASN A 380 -15.46 -6.21 -8.36
C ASN A 380 -16.33 -6.36 -9.63
N GLY A 381 -16.61 -5.23 -10.30
CA GLY A 381 -17.15 -5.14 -11.66
C GLY A 381 -18.50 -5.79 -11.97
N ARG A 382 -19.11 -6.54 -11.05
CA ARG A 382 -20.44 -7.16 -11.20
C ARG A 382 -21.54 -6.15 -10.90
N VAL A 383 -22.51 -6.05 -11.80
CA VAL A 383 -23.63 -5.11 -11.65
C VAL A 383 -24.44 -5.47 -10.39
N GLY A 384 -24.59 -4.51 -9.48
CA GLY A 384 -25.33 -4.69 -8.22
C GLY A 384 -24.59 -5.46 -7.13
N ALA A 385 -23.32 -5.85 -7.34
CA ALA A 385 -22.51 -6.44 -6.29
C ALA A 385 -21.94 -5.34 -5.38
N ASP A 386 -22.49 -5.24 -4.17
CA ASP A 386 -22.09 -4.31 -3.12
C ASP A 386 -21.37 -5.06 -1.98
N ALA A 387 -21.15 -4.37 -0.85
CA ALA A 387 -20.58 -4.99 0.34
C ALA A 387 -21.48 -6.14 0.86
N ASN A 388 -22.82 -6.02 0.79
CA ASN A 388 -23.73 -7.08 1.24
C ASN A 388 -23.59 -8.35 0.41
N PHE A 389 -23.41 -8.23 -0.91
CA PHE A 389 -23.06 -9.37 -1.76
C PHE A 389 -21.78 -10.06 -1.26
N GLY A 390 -20.73 -9.29 -0.97
CA GLY A 390 -19.48 -9.82 -0.40
C GLY A 390 -19.69 -10.52 0.93
N VAL A 391 -20.53 -9.97 1.82
CA VAL A 391 -20.86 -10.61 3.10
C VAL A 391 -21.51 -11.97 2.88
N HIS A 392 -22.48 -12.08 1.97
CA HIS A 392 -23.09 -13.37 1.63
C HIS A 392 -22.10 -14.38 1.04
N VAL A 393 -21.16 -13.93 0.20
CA VAL A 393 -20.09 -14.81 -0.33
C VAL A 393 -19.17 -15.30 0.79
N ALA A 394 -18.78 -14.41 1.71
CA ALA A 394 -17.96 -14.78 2.87
C ALA A 394 -18.68 -15.82 3.74
N TRP A 395 -20.00 -15.67 3.94
CA TRP A 395 -20.81 -16.66 4.63
C TRP A 395 -20.82 -18.01 3.95
N SER A 396 -20.98 -18.00 2.64
CA SER A 396 -21.00 -19.23 1.84
C SER A 396 -19.68 -20.00 1.96
N LEU A 397 -18.54 -19.29 2.01
CA LEU A 397 -17.21 -19.89 2.23
C LEU A 397 -17.01 -20.42 3.66
N CYS A 398 -17.64 -19.80 4.65
CA CYS A 398 -17.48 -20.16 6.06
C CYS A 398 -18.45 -21.26 6.53
N ARG A 399 -19.56 -21.49 5.81
CA ARG A 399 -20.70 -22.27 6.31
C ARG A 399 -20.35 -23.72 6.69
N ALA A 400 -19.37 -24.33 6.02
CA ALA A 400 -18.87 -25.66 6.38
C ALA A 400 -18.13 -25.70 7.74
N ALA A 401 -17.62 -24.56 8.22
CA ALA A 401 -16.82 -24.45 9.43
C ALA A 401 -17.63 -24.09 10.69
N GLY A 402 -18.92 -23.74 10.56
CA GLY A 402 -19.91 -23.70 11.64
C GLY A 402 -19.61 -22.76 12.82
N ASP A 403 -19.85 -21.46 12.66
CA ASP A 403 -19.94 -20.51 13.80
C ASP A 403 -20.70 -19.22 13.40
N HIS A 404 -21.50 -18.67 14.31
CA HIS A 404 -22.16 -17.37 14.16
C HIS A 404 -21.40 -16.22 14.84
N ASP A 405 -20.44 -16.52 15.72
CA ASP A 405 -19.78 -15.50 16.56
C ASP A 405 -18.85 -14.57 15.75
N ALA A 406 -18.34 -15.02 14.59
CA ALA A 406 -17.51 -14.19 13.71
C ALA A 406 -18.32 -13.23 12.81
N SER A 407 -19.65 -13.23 12.89
CA SER A 407 -20.47 -12.67 11.81
C SER A 407 -20.42 -11.18 11.61
N SER A 408 -20.53 -10.45 12.71
CA SER A 408 -20.40 -9.01 12.67
C SER A 408 -19.01 -8.59 12.19
N SER A 409 -17.97 -9.29 12.64
CA SER A 409 -16.58 -9.00 12.28
C SER A 409 -16.29 -9.27 10.80
N ILE A 410 -16.80 -10.37 10.23
CA ILE A 410 -16.70 -10.64 8.78
C ILE A 410 -17.42 -9.53 8.00
N GLY A 411 -18.62 -9.15 8.41
CA GLY A 411 -19.39 -8.07 7.79
C GLY A 411 -18.62 -6.74 7.76
N THR A 412 -18.12 -6.33 8.92
CA THR A 412 -17.31 -5.12 9.10
C THR A 412 -16.06 -5.15 8.22
N LEU A 413 -15.33 -6.28 8.23
CA LEU A 413 -14.09 -6.40 7.45
C LEU A 413 -14.35 -6.34 5.94
N VAL A 414 -15.40 -7.01 5.45
CA VAL A 414 -15.82 -6.93 4.03
C VAL A 414 -16.17 -5.50 3.66
N GLU A 415 -16.93 -4.79 4.49
CA GLU A 415 -17.32 -3.41 4.18
C GLU A 415 -16.12 -2.45 4.13
N VAL A 416 -15.20 -2.58 5.10
CA VAL A 416 -13.96 -1.80 5.10
C VAL A 416 -13.14 -2.10 3.85
N GLN A 417 -12.91 -3.38 3.53
CA GLN A 417 -12.14 -3.78 2.34
C GLN A 417 -12.82 -3.31 1.05
N TYR A 418 -14.15 -3.45 0.94
CA TYR A 418 -14.93 -3.02 -0.22
C TYR A 418 -14.74 -1.53 -0.51
N LYS A 419 -14.85 -0.69 0.54
CA LYS A 419 -14.64 0.76 0.42
C LYS A 419 -13.18 1.09 0.07
N MET A 420 -12.21 0.37 0.62
CA MET A 420 -10.78 0.62 0.37
C MET A 420 -10.30 0.21 -1.02
N MET A 421 -10.90 -0.83 -1.63
CA MET A 421 -10.47 -1.36 -2.92
C MET A 421 -10.99 -0.56 -4.12
N HIS A 422 -11.96 0.33 -3.93
CA HIS A 422 -12.57 1.14 -4.97
C HIS A 422 -11.55 1.98 -5.76
N HIS A 423 -11.66 1.99 -7.09
CA HIS A 423 -10.69 2.61 -8.01
C HIS A 423 -10.63 4.14 -7.91
N GLU A 424 -11.72 4.80 -7.52
CA GLU A 424 -11.81 6.26 -7.51
C GLU A 424 -10.89 6.91 -6.47
N PHE A 425 -10.61 6.21 -5.35
CA PHE A 425 -9.80 6.76 -4.29
C PHE A 425 -9.19 5.68 -3.39
N ARG A 426 -7.89 5.81 -3.09
CA ARG A 426 -7.17 4.92 -2.16
C ARG A 426 -7.42 5.38 -0.72
N TRP A 427 -8.62 5.09 -0.21
CA TRP A 427 -9.06 5.63 1.07
C TRP A 427 -8.20 5.16 2.25
N PRO A 428 -7.91 6.07 3.20
CA PRO A 428 -7.40 5.65 4.49
C PRO A 428 -8.36 4.74 5.24
N VAL A 429 -7.86 3.78 6.02
CA VAL A 429 -8.69 2.87 6.84
C VAL A 429 -9.68 3.63 7.72
N ARG A 430 -9.28 4.80 8.25
CA ARG A 430 -10.18 5.65 9.05
C ARG A 430 -11.44 6.11 8.30
N VAL A 431 -11.40 6.27 6.98
CA VAL A 431 -12.55 6.83 6.22
C VAL A 431 -13.71 5.83 6.15
N PRO A 432 -13.49 4.56 5.78
CA PRO A 432 -14.51 3.52 5.94
C PRO A 432 -15.02 3.40 7.38
N LEU A 433 -14.13 3.49 8.38
CA LEU A 433 -14.52 3.44 9.79
C LEU A 433 -15.39 4.64 10.21
N GLU A 434 -15.09 5.86 9.75
CA GLU A 434 -15.90 7.06 9.97
C GLU A 434 -17.31 6.88 9.39
N GLY A 435 -17.42 6.28 8.20
CA GLY A 435 -18.71 5.95 7.60
C GLY A 435 -19.50 4.89 8.37
N LEU A 436 -18.83 3.89 8.94
CA LEU A 436 -19.44 2.86 9.77
C LEU A 436 -19.91 3.41 11.13
N ALA A 437 -19.05 4.18 11.79
CA ALA A 437 -19.35 4.80 13.08
C ALA A 437 -20.47 5.85 12.99
N GLY A 438 -20.51 6.59 11.88
CA GLY A 438 -21.51 7.64 11.62
C GLY A 438 -22.79 7.18 10.91
N SER A 439 -23.00 5.87 10.71
CA SER A 439 -24.18 5.33 10.05
C SER A 439 -25.46 5.67 10.82
N GLU A 440 -26.46 6.28 10.16
CA GLU A 440 -27.74 6.64 10.78
C GLU A 440 -28.60 5.40 11.10
N GLU A 441 -28.50 4.35 10.29
CA GLU A 441 -29.31 3.13 10.45
C GLU A 441 -28.74 2.19 11.52
N SER A 442 -27.41 2.04 11.54
CA SER A 442 -26.71 1.10 12.44
C SER A 442 -25.27 1.56 12.66
N PRO A 443 -25.02 2.48 13.62
CA PRO A 443 -23.67 2.93 13.93
C PRO A 443 -22.84 1.80 14.53
N ASP A 444 -21.64 1.59 13.99
CA ASP A 444 -20.73 0.54 14.45
C ASP A 444 -19.88 1.01 15.64
N ALA A 445 -20.08 0.37 16.80
CA ALA A 445 -19.40 0.72 18.04
C ALA A 445 -17.90 0.37 18.03
N MET A 446 -17.50 -0.68 17.30
CA MET A 446 -16.09 -1.04 17.14
C MET A 446 -15.38 0.05 16.35
N ALA A 447 -15.95 0.46 15.21
CA ALA A 447 -15.40 1.53 14.39
C ALA A 447 -15.21 2.83 15.18
N GLN A 448 -16.22 3.25 15.97
CA GLN A 448 -16.09 4.43 16.83
C GLN A 448 -14.96 4.28 17.86
N THR A 449 -14.88 3.14 18.54
CA THR A 449 -13.81 2.87 19.53
C THR A 449 -12.42 2.96 18.91
N ILE A 450 -12.24 2.39 17.72
CA ILE A 450 -10.97 2.43 16.98
C ILE A 450 -10.61 3.86 16.57
N LEU A 451 -11.59 4.67 16.13
CA LEU A 451 -11.37 6.07 15.80
C LEU A 451 -10.96 6.89 17.02
N ASP A 452 -11.63 6.69 18.16
CA ASP A 452 -11.31 7.39 19.41
C ASP A 452 -9.88 7.03 19.87
N MET A 453 -9.54 5.74 19.92
CA MET A 453 -8.19 5.27 20.28
C MET A 453 -7.12 5.80 19.33
N ARG A 454 -7.40 5.81 18.03
CA ARG A 454 -6.50 6.37 17.01
C ARG A 454 -6.16 7.82 17.33
N THR A 455 -7.14 8.65 17.70
CA THR A 455 -6.89 10.08 17.98
C THR A 455 -5.98 10.32 19.19
N ASP A 456 -5.89 9.37 20.11
CA ASP A 456 -4.95 9.43 21.23
C ASP A 456 -3.54 9.05 20.78
N ARG A 457 -2.83 10.05 20.25
CA ARG A 457 -1.43 9.94 19.83
C ARG A 457 -0.43 9.90 20.99
N GLY A 458 -0.88 10.19 22.23
CA GLY A 458 -0.03 10.17 23.42
C GLY A 458 -0.01 8.81 24.11
N ALA A 459 -1.05 7.99 23.90
CA ALA A 459 -1.11 6.63 24.42
C ALA A 459 -0.04 5.73 23.81
N ASP A 460 0.42 4.78 24.61
CA ASP A 460 1.24 3.67 24.14
C ASP A 460 0.40 2.77 23.21
N ASP A 461 0.94 2.52 22.01
CA ASP A 461 0.21 1.80 20.97
C ASP A 461 0.01 0.32 21.34
N GLU A 462 0.97 -0.31 22.01
CA GLU A 462 0.87 -1.72 22.42
C GLU A 462 -0.14 -1.88 23.55
N ASP A 463 -0.18 -0.96 24.51
CA ASP A 463 -1.19 -0.94 25.57
C ASP A 463 -2.61 -0.77 25.01
N GLN A 464 -2.80 0.16 24.07
CA GLN A 464 -4.09 0.32 23.38
C GLN A 464 -4.48 -0.96 22.64
N LEU A 465 -3.54 -1.54 21.89
CA LEU A 465 -3.78 -2.78 21.16
C LEU A 465 -4.16 -3.93 22.11
N ASN A 466 -3.48 -4.03 23.26
CA ASN A 466 -3.76 -5.06 24.27
C ASN A 466 -5.06 -4.82 25.03
N SER A 467 -5.58 -3.59 25.05
CA SER A 467 -6.90 -3.28 25.61
C SER A 467 -8.07 -3.78 24.76
N LEU A 468 -7.84 -4.09 23.47
CA LEU A 468 -8.85 -4.55 22.51
C LEU A 468 -9.10 -6.07 22.60
N GLY A 469 -9.39 -6.59 23.79
CA GLY A 469 -9.75 -8.00 24.01
C GLY A 469 -8.57 -8.98 24.09
N ASP A 470 -8.82 -10.28 23.93
CA ASP A 470 -7.85 -11.36 24.13
C ASP A 470 -6.90 -11.64 22.93
N GLY A 471 -7.20 -11.04 21.78
CA GLY A 471 -6.52 -11.23 20.50
C GLY A 471 -6.77 -12.59 19.86
N ARG A 472 -7.85 -13.30 20.24
CA ARG A 472 -8.19 -14.64 19.71
C ARG A 472 -9.61 -14.73 19.19
N SER A 473 -10.56 -13.99 19.76
CA SER A 473 -11.91 -13.88 19.18
C SER A 473 -11.86 -13.09 17.86
N ALA A 474 -12.83 -13.34 16.96
CA ALA A 474 -12.90 -12.64 15.68
C ALA A 474 -12.97 -11.11 15.85
N GLU A 475 -13.76 -10.65 16.82
CA GLU A 475 -13.91 -9.23 17.15
C GLU A 475 -12.61 -8.62 17.68
N SER A 476 -11.92 -9.32 18.58
CA SER A 476 -10.66 -8.83 19.16
C SER A 476 -9.54 -8.78 18.13
N VAL A 477 -9.40 -9.83 17.31
CA VAL A 477 -8.43 -9.88 16.21
C VAL A 477 -8.69 -8.74 15.22
N LEU A 478 -9.94 -8.54 14.79
CA LEU A 478 -10.31 -7.48 13.86
C LEU A 478 -10.06 -6.09 14.46
N SER A 479 -10.47 -5.86 15.70
CA SER A 479 -10.27 -4.57 16.39
C SER A 479 -8.78 -4.20 16.44
N ARG A 480 -7.93 -5.15 16.82
CA ARG A 480 -6.46 -4.95 16.85
C ARG A 480 -5.93 -4.65 15.44
N ALA A 481 -6.37 -5.40 14.44
CA ALA A 481 -5.92 -5.20 13.07
C ALA A 481 -6.32 -3.83 12.50
N LEU A 482 -7.56 -3.39 12.79
CA LEU A 482 -8.08 -2.07 12.41
C LEU A 482 -7.35 -0.95 13.13
N LEU A 483 -7.06 -1.07 14.43
CA LEU A 483 -6.29 -0.07 15.17
C LEU A 483 -4.90 0.09 14.59
N ALA A 484 -4.17 -1.02 14.42
CA ALA A 484 -2.81 -0.98 13.87
C ALA A 484 -2.78 -0.34 12.47
N ALA A 485 -3.72 -0.74 11.60
CA ALA A 485 -3.82 -0.21 10.25
C ALA A 485 -4.27 1.27 10.24
N ALA A 486 -5.22 1.68 11.07
CA ALA A 486 -5.75 3.05 11.09
C ALA A 486 -4.80 4.04 11.78
N LYS A 487 -4.07 3.61 12.82
CA LYS A 487 -3.19 4.47 13.62
C LYS A 487 -1.84 4.75 12.95
N ARG A 488 -1.30 3.76 12.22
CA ARG A 488 0.04 3.83 11.61
C ARG A 488 0.03 3.66 10.09
N ASP A 489 -1.10 3.88 9.44
CA ASP A 489 -1.26 3.70 7.99
C ASP A 489 -0.17 4.35 7.11
N TYR A 490 0.31 5.54 7.47
CA TYR A 490 1.34 6.28 6.74
C TYR A 490 2.73 5.63 6.76
N ASP A 491 2.94 4.64 7.64
CA ASP A 491 4.15 3.84 7.76
C ASP A 491 3.78 2.35 7.85
N PRO A 492 3.60 1.68 6.70
CA PRO A 492 3.18 0.28 6.64
C PRO A 492 4.10 -0.67 7.42
N ALA A 493 5.41 -0.37 7.53
CA ALA A 493 6.35 -1.18 8.29
C ALA A 493 6.02 -1.14 9.78
N THR A 494 5.88 0.07 10.34
CA THR A 494 5.51 0.26 11.76
C THR A 494 4.12 -0.30 12.05
N ALA A 495 3.15 -0.13 11.15
CA ALA A 495 1.81 -0.68 11.32
C ALA A 495 1.79 -2.21 11.36
N LEU A 496 2.54 -2.88 10.47
CA LEU A 496 2.65 -4.33 10.44
C LEU A 496 3.35 -4.88 11.70
N LEU A 497 4.42 -4.21 12.16
CA LEU A 497 5.10 -4.60 13.40
C LEU A 497 4.17 -4.42 14.62
N LEU A 498 3.47 -3.29 14.72
CA LEU A 498 2.50 -3.06 15.77
C LEU A 498 1.41 -4.15 15.79
N ALA A 499 0.89 -4.53 14.63
CA ALA A 499 -0.15 -5.56 14.52
C ALA A 499 0.26 -6.92 15.09
N VAL A 500 1.56 -7.22 15.20
CA VAL A 500 2.08 -8.50 15.71
C VAL A 500 2.72 -8.37 17.10
N SER A 501 2.77 -7.16 17.67
CA SER A 501 3.29 -6.86 19.01
C SER A 501 2.28 -7.19 20.12
N HIS A 502 1.78 -8.42 20.19
CA HIS A 502 0.86 -8.85 21.26
C HIS A 502 0.87 -10.36 21.50
N SER A 503 0.23 -10.87 22.56
CA SER A 503 0.22 -12.33 22.85
C SER A 503 -0.94 -13.13 22.22
N GLY A 504 -1.88 -12.48 21.55
CA GLY A 504 -2.96 -13.13 20.78
C GLY A 504 -2.51 -13.79 19.47
N ASN A 505 -3.43 -13.99 18.53
CA ASN A 505 -3.22 -14.56 17.20
C ASN A 505 -2.51 -13.55 16.26
N ARG A 506 -1.19 -13.41 16.43
CA ARG A 506 -0.34 -12.50 15.63
C ARG A 506 -0.43 -12.77 14.13
N PRO A 507 -0.40 -14.03 13.64
CA PRO A 507 -0.47 -14.30 12.20
C PRO A 507 -1.74 -13.75 11.57
N LEU A 508 -2.91 -13.95 12.19
CA LEU A 508 -4.17 -13.46 11.63
C LEU A 508 -4.34 -11.94 11.77
N THR A 509 -3.96 -11.35 12.92
CA THR A 509 -3.99 -9.90 13.09
C THR A 509 -3.06 -9.21 12.08
N GLY A 510 -1.84 -9.74 11.92
CA GLY A 510 -0.88 -9.28 10.92
C GLY A 510 -1.43 -9.41 9.51
N ALA A 511 -2.02 -10.56 9.14
CA ALA A 511 -2.59 -10.79 7.82
C ALA A 511 -3.72 -9.80 7.48
N ILE A 512 -4.64 -9.55 8.41
CA ILE A 512 -5.73 -8.59 8.19
C ILE A 512 -5.18 -7.17 8.09
N THR A 513 -4.28 -6.76 8.99
CA THR A 513 -3.62 -5.44 8.91
C THR A 513 -2.88 -5.27 7.59
N GLY A 514 -2.12 -6.27 7.17
CA GLY A 514 -1.39 -6.26 5.92
C GLY A 514 -2.31 -6.17 4.72
N ALA A 515 -3.44 -6.87 4.71
CA ALA A 515 -4.44 -6.76 3.64
C ALA A 515 -5.01 -5.34 3.52
N LEU A 516 -5.30 -4.69 4.64
CA LEU A 516 -5.80 -3.30 4.66
C LEU A 516 -4.73 -2.31 4.17
N LEU A 517 -3.50 -2.43 4.67
CA LEU A 517 -2.38 -1.59 4.23
C LEU A 517 -2.08 -1.80 2.74
N GLY A 518 -2.12 -3.05 2.29
CA GLY A 518 -1.95 -3.45 0.91
C GLY A 518 -3.05 -2.94 -0.01
N ALA A 519 -4.32 -3.02 0.40
CA ALA A 519 -5.45 -2.47 -0.36
C ALA A 519 -5.26 -0.97 -0.65
N ARG A 520 -4.72 -0.24 0.31
CA ARG A 520 -4.47 1.18 0.18
C ARG A 520 -3.21 1.52 -0.61
N HIS A 521 -2.11 0.89 -0.24
CA HIS A 521 -0.77 1.29 -0.69
C HIS A 521 -0.27 0.48 -1.86
N GLY A 522 -1.00 -0.58 -2.25
CA GLY A 522 -0.57 -1.58 -3.21
C GLY A 522 0.69 -2.30 -2.76
N THR A 523 1.12 -3.28 -3.55
CA THR A 523 2.36 -4.01 -3.30
C THR A 523 3.59 -3.09 -3.26
N ALA A 524 3.65 -2.09 -4.13
CA ALA A 524 4.76 -1.14 -4.19
C ALA A 524 4.89 -0.21 -2.96
N GLY A 525 3.82 -0.03 -2.19
CA GLY A 525 3.84 0.79 -0.97
C GLY A 525 4.05 -0.01 0.32
N LEU A 526 4.03 -1.34 0.26
CA LEU A 526 4.46 -2.19 1.36
C LEU A 526 6.00 -2.16 1.53
N PRO A 527 6.55 -2.59 2.68
CA PRO A 527 7.99 -2.57 2.93
C PRO A 527 8.76 -3.42 1.91
N ALA A 528 9.42 -2.76 0.96
CA ALA A 528 9.99 -3.42 -0.22
C ALA A 528 11.01 -4.51 0.12
N THR A 529 11.81 -4.33 1.18
CA THR A 529 12.77 -5.32 1.66
C THR A 529 12.10 -6.60 2.14
N TRP A 530 10.98 -6.49 2.85
CA TRP A 530 10.22 -7.63 3.36
C TRP A 530 9.40 -8.32 2.26
N VAL A 531 8.81 -7.55 1.34
CA VAL A 531 8.13 -8.11 0.16
C VAL A 531 9.12 -8.89 -0.72
N ALA A 532 10.36 -8.39 -0.88
CA ALA A 532 11.39 -9.07 -1.66
C ALA A 532 11.86 -10.39 -1.02
N THR A 533 11.78 -10.55 0.30
CA THR A 533 12.13 -11.78 1.01
C THR A 533 10.92 -12.69 1.28
N LEU A 534 9.72 -12.29 0.86
CA LEU A 534 8.51 -13.09 0.99
C LEU A 534 8.54 -14.26 0.00
N ASP A 535 8.67 -15.45 0.55
CA ASP A 535 8.71 -16.70 -0.19
C ASP A 535 7.42 -16.90 -1.01
N ARG A 536 7.57 -17.50 -2.19
CA ARG A 536 6.47 -17.85 -3.11
C ARG A 536 5.50 -16.70 -3.42
N LEU A 537 5.94 -15.43 -3.32
CA LEU A 537 5.10 -14.25 -3.60
C LEU A 537 4.39 -14.33 -4.97
N GLY A 538 4.99 -15.01 -5.95
CA GLY A 538 4.41 -15.20 -7.28
C GLY A 538 3.07 -15.95 -7.27
N ILE A 539 2.84 -16.87 -6.32
CA ILE A 539 1.55 -17.56 -6.16
C ILE A 539 0.46 -16.57 -5.75
N VAL A 540 0.79 -15.72 -4.78
CA VAL A 540 -0.12 -14.73 -4.20
C VAL A 540 -0.47 -13.66 -5.24
N GLU A 541 0.53 -13.12 -5.95
CA GLU A 541 0.29 -12.18 -7.05
C GLU A 541 -0.50 -12.81 -8.19
N ASN A 542 -0.23 -14.08 -8.55
CA ASN A 542 -0.98 -14.76 -9.60
C ASN A 542 -2.44 -14.92 -9.23
N MET A 543 -2.76 -15.28 -7.98
CA MET A 543 -4.14 -15.36 -7.52
C MET A 543 -4.84 -14.01 -7.53
N ALA A 544 -4.16 -12.95 -7.05
CA ALA A 544 -4.73 -11.61 -7.00
C ALA A 544 -5.05 -11.07 -8.40
N GLU A 545 -4.14 -11.30 -9.36
CA GLU A 545 -4.37 -10.98 -10.76
C GLU A 545 -5.53 -11.80 -11.33
N ASP A 546 -5.61 -13.09 -10.98
CA ASP A 546 -6.69 -13.94 -11.49
C ASP A 546 -8.07 -13.49 -10.97
N MET A 547 -8.16 -13.15 -9.69
CA MET A 547 -9.34 -12.54 -9.07
C MET A 547 -9.73 -11.22 -9.76
N TYR A 548 -8.76 -10.34 -10.00
CA TYR A 548 -9.02 -9.07 -10.67
C TYR A 548 -9.53 -9.28 -12.09
N THR A 549 -8.87 -10.14 -12.87
CA THR A 549 -9.20 -10.44 -14.27
C THR A 549 -10.61 -11.00 -14.41
N ASN A 550 -11.00 -11.92 -13.52
CA ASN A 550 -12.32 -12.54 -13.58
C ASN A 550 -13.45 -11.55 -13.30
N PHE A 551 -13.27 -10.69 -12.29
CA PHE A 551 -14.32 -9.81 -11.81
C PHE A 551 -14.25 -8.39 -12.38
N ALA A 552 -13.20 -8.02 -13.13
CA ALA A 552 -13.13 -6.69 -13.73
C ALA A 552 -14.26 -6.48 -14.76
N THR A 553 -14.87 -5.28 -14.77
CA THR A 553 -15.96 -4.95 -15.73
C THR A 553 -15.54 -5.12 -17.19
N HIS A 554 -14.25 -4.91 -17.50
CA HIS A 554 -13.66 -5.17 -18.81
C HIS A 554 -12.64 -6.32 -18.79
N GLY A 555 -12.75 -7.22 -17.80
CA GLY A 555 -11.89 -8.40 -17.67
C GLY A 555 -12.25 -9.50 -18.66
N ILE A 556 -12.14 -10.76 -18.23
CA ILE A 556 -12.27 -11.95 -19.10
C ILE A 556 -13.58 -11.99 -19.93
N TRP A 557 -14.64 -11.32 -19.46
CA TRP A 557 -15.95 -11.28 -20.10
C TRP A 557 -15.96 -10.56 -21.46
N ARG A 558 -15.05 -9.59 -21.68
CA ARG A 558 -14.93 -8.87 -22.95
C ARG A 558 -13.89 -9.46 -23.90
N GLU A 559 -13.10 -10.42 -23.42
CA GLU A 559 -12.15 -11.13 -24.25
C GLU A 559 -12.86 -12.04 -25.27
N ASP A 560 -12.12 -12.58 -26.22
CA ASP A 560 -12.70 -13.45 -27.22
C ASP A 560 -13.12 -14.82 -26.64
N GLN A 561 -13.76 -15.65 -27.48
CA GLN A 561 -14.22 -16.98 -27.05
C GLN A 561 -13.07 -17.91 -26.68
N GLU A 562 -11.90 -17.76 -27.30
CA GLU A 562 -10.74 -18.59 -27.05
C GLU A 562 -10.16 -18.31 -25.66
N ASP A 563 -10.04 -17.04 -25.29
CA ASP A 563 -9.51 -16.64 -23.99
C ASP A 563 -10.47 -16.97 -22.85
N ARG A 564 -11.78 -16.80 -23.05
CA ARG A 564 -12.79 -17.34 -22.11
C ARG A 564 -12.67 -18.85 -21.95
N GLU A 565 -12.47 -19.61 -23.03
CA GLU A 565 -12.31 -21.06 -22.92
C GLU A 565 -11.02 -21.43 -22.16
N LYS A 566 -9.91 -20.74 -22.40
CA LYS A 566 -8.67 -20.91 -21.62
C LYS A 566 -8.90 -20.62 -20.13
N TRP A 567 -9.66 -19.56 -19.82
CA TRP A 567 -10.01 -19.23 -18.44
C TRP A 567 -10.84 -20.32 -17.79
N ARG A 568 -11.86 -20.82 -18.49
CA ARG A 568 -12.69 -21.95 -18.03
C ARG A 568 -11.87 -23.22 -17.80
N GLN A 569 -10.83 -23.46 -18.59
CA GLN A 569 -9.91 -24.58 -18.38
C GLN A 569 -9.01 -24.38 -17.16
N ARG A 570 -8.66 -23.13 -16.83
CA ARG A 570 -7.91 -22.78 -15.61
C ARG A 570 -8.77 -22.90 -14.36
N TYR A 571 -10.02 -22.44 -14.44
CA TYR A 571 -11.00 -22.44 -13.36
C TYR A 571 -12.29 -23.12 -13.83
N TRP A 572 -12.29 -24.45 -13.84
CA TRP A 572 -13.47 -25.25 -14.18
C TRP A 572 -14.63 -24.91 -13.23
N PRO A 573 -15.84 -24.59 -13.75
CA PRO A 573 -16.98 -24.25 -12.90
C PRO A 573 -17.46 -25.45 -12.11
N THR A 574 -17.49 -25.32 -10.78
CA THR A 574 -18.17 -26.28 -9.90
C THR A 574 -19.66 -25.95 -9.85
N ARG A 575 -20.52 -26.97 -9.96
CA ARG A 575 -21.97 -26.75 -9.80
C ARG A 575 -22.25 -26.43 -8.33
N PRO A 576 -22.85 -25.26 -8.01
CA PRO A 576 -23.17 -24.93 -6.63
C PRO A 576 -24.17 -25.93 -6.05
N VAL A 577 -24.00 -26.27 -4.78
CA VAL A 577 -25.01 -27.03 -4.02
C VAL A 577 -26.14 -26.05 -3.69
N ILE A 578 -27.20 -26.06 -4.49
CA ILE A 578 -28.42 -25.29 -4.21
C ILE A 578 -29.33 -26.21 -3.40
N ASP A 579 -29.35 -26.04 -2.07
CA ASP A 579 -30.39 -26.64 -1.24
C ASP A 579 -31.75 -26.05 -1.69
N ARG A 580 -32.66 -26.94 -2.11
CA ARG A 580 -34.03 -26.59 -2.51
C ARG A 580 -34.96 -26.45 -1.32
#